data_AF-R7RZH7-F1
#
_entry.id   AF-R7RZH7-F1
#
_cell.length_a   1.000
_cell.length_b   1.000
_cell.length_c   1.000
_cell.angle_alpha   90.00
_cell.angle_beta   90.00
_cell.angle_gamma   90.00
#
_symmetry.space_group_name_H-M   'P 1'
#
loop_
_entity.id
_entity.type
_entity.pdbx_description
1 polymer ?
#
loop_
_entity_poly.entity_id
_entity_poly.type
_entity_poly.pdbx_seq_one_letter_code
_entity_poly.pdbx_strand_id
1 'polypeptide(L)'
;MERAIPPTTHDRTDSQHFSRPFEESDVAWLKSRLHVRDARSATGADDFSYRDILRIPNDKLVLLYNQYPESYRIIGLECTLLKGLTLLVERRLRLWAEEEGVVPPSQNGFRPGYNTHNNAFIFREAVERCRADGKTLYVAIVDLTNAFPSTHQPTLWTKLYTMGASGPIVD
;
A
#
# COMPACT_ATOMS: atom_id res chain seq x y z
N MET A 1 26.15 -18.66 0.76
CA MET A 1 25.47 -18.11 -0.42
C MET A 1 23.97 -18.15 -0.14
N GLU A 2 23.41 -17.06 0.38
CA GLU A 2 21.95 -16.96 0.54
C GLU A 2 21.31 -16.94 -0.84
N ARG A 3 20.39 -17.90 -1.10
CA ARG A 3 19.56 -17.86 -2.30
C ARG A 3 18.50 -16.80 -2.09
N ALA A 4 18.78 -15.58 -2.54
CA ALA A 4 17.76 -14.55 -2.65
C ALA A 4 16.68 -15.00 -3.66
N ILE A 5 15.42 -14.74 -3.34
CA ILE A 5 14.30 -14.94 -4.28
C ILE A 5 14.51 -13.96 -5.45
N PRO A 6 14.41 -14.41 -6.72
CA PRO A 6 14.58 -13.54 -7.86
C PRO A 6 13.49 -12.45 -7.89
N PRO A 7 13.76 -11.27 -8.50
CA PRO A 7 12.78 -10.17 -8.61
C PRO A 7 11.46 -10.58 -9.27
N THR A 8 11.50 -11.61 -10.12
CA THR A 8 10.32 -12.20 -10.74
C THR A 8 10.38 -13.70 -10.52
N THR A 9 9.31 -14.26 -9.98
CA THR A 9 9.12 -15.70 -9.84
C THR A 9 8.24 -16.20 -10.99
N HIS A 10 8.52 -17.41 -11.46
CA HIS A 10 7.69 -18.09 -12.45
C HIS A 10 7.06 -19.30 -11.77
N ASP A 11 5.77 -19.51 -11.99
CA ASP A 11 5.11 -20.73 -11.56
C ASP A 11 5.66 -21.92 -12.37
N ARG A 12 6.25 -22.87 -11.66
CA ARG A 12 6.83 -24.09 -12.23
C ARG A 12 6.00 -25.33 -11.91
N THR A 13 4.82 -25.16 -11.32
CA THR A 13 3.90 -26.26 -11.06
C THR A 13 3.20 -26.65 -12.35
N ASP A 14 3.04 -27.97 -12.59
CA ASP A 14 2.40 -28.47 -13.81
C ASP A 14 0.97 -27.93 -13.98
N SER A 15 0.27 -27.77 -12.86
CA SER A 15 -1.11 -27.26 -12.80
C SER A 15 -1.21 -25.72 -12.78
N GLN A 16 -0.08 -25.00 -12.79
CA GLN A 16 -0.03 -23.54 -12.77
C GLN A 16 -0.83 -22.88 -11.62
N HIS A 17 -0.73 -23.43 -10.40
CA HIS A 17 -1.52 -22.99 -9.24
C HIS A 17 -1.40 -21.50 -8.88
N PHE A 18 -0.28 -20.86 -9.20
CA PHE A 18 0.05 -19.48 -8.85
C PHE A 18 -0.08 -18.52 -10.03
N SER A 19 -0.41 -19.01 -11.22
CA SER A 19 -0.52 -18.19 -12.44
C SER A 19 -1.82 -18.37 -13.21
N ARG A 20 -2.56 -19.46 -12.98
CA ARG A 20 -3.86 -19.65 -13.64
C ARG A 20 -4.94 -18.73 -13.02
N PRO A 21 -5.91 -18.25 -13.83
CA PRO A 21 -7.08 -17.54 -13.32
C PRO A 21 -7.93 -18.40 -12.38
N PHE A 22 -8.68 -17.77 -11.48
CA PHE A 22 -9.72 -18.45 -10.72
C PHE A 22 -10.86 -18.90 -11.63
N GLU A 23 -11.39 -20.09 -11.41
CA GLU A 23 -12.49 -20.68 -12.16
C GLU A 23 -13.82 -20.62 -11.37
N GLU A 24 -14.95 -20.90 -12.03
CA GLU A 24 -16.26 -20.93 -11.35
C GLU A 24 -16.32 -21.97 -10.22
N SER A 25 -15.57 -23.06 -10.34
CA SER A 25 -15.42 -24.07 -9.28
C SER A 25 -14.71 -23.51 -8.05
N ASP A 26 -13.71 -22.63 -8.23
CA ASP A 26 -13.01 -21.98 -7.11
C ASP A 26 -13.97 -21.04 -6.36
N VAL A 27 -14.79 -20.28 -7.10
CA VAL A 27 -15.81 -19.40 -6.52
C VAL A 27 -16.93 -20.20 -5.85
N ALA A 28 -17.36 -21.32 -6.44
CA ALA A 28 -18.34 -22.21 -5.81
C ALA A 28 -17.80 -22.77 -4.48
N TRP A 29 -16.53 -23.21 -4.47
CA TRP A 29 -15.86 -23.64 -3.25
C TRP A 29 -15.78 -22.51 -2.22
N LEU A 30 -15.39 -21.29 -2.61
CA LEU A 30 -15.37 -20.11 -1.73
C LEU A 30 -16.74 -19.89 -1.06
N LYS A 31 -17.82 -19.86 -1.85
CA LYS A 31 -19.17 -19.65 -1.32
C LYS A 31 -19.57 -20.73 -0.32
N SER A 32 -19.22 -22.00 -0.59
CA SER A 32 -19.47 -23.09 0.36
C SER A 32 -18.78 -22.86 1.73
N ARG A 33 -17.60 -22.21 1.73
CA ARG A 33 -16.86 -21.87 2.96
C ARG A 33 -17.45 -20.66 3.68
N LEU A 34 -17.96 -19.68 2.93
CA LEU A 34 -18.61 -18.51 3.49
C LEU A 34 -19.96 -18.87 4.14
N HIS A 35 -20.70 -19.83 3.59
CA HIS A 35 -21.96 -20.31 4.20
C HIS A 35 -21.79 -20.86 5.63
N VAL A 36 -20.62 -21.40 5.96
CA VAL A 36 -20.33 -21.98 7.29
C VAL A 36 -20.01 -20.89 8.33
N ARG A 37 -19.57 -19.72 7.89
CA ARG A 37 -19.23 -18.59 8.76
C ARG A 37 -20.44 -17.66 8.79
N ASP A 38 -21.30 -17.84 9.80
CA ASP A 38 -22.50 -17.01 10.04
C ASP A 38 -22.23 -15.52 9.74
N ALA A 39 -23.22 -14.84 9.15
CA ALA A 39 -23.13 -13.55 8.43
C ALA A 39 -22.76 -12.31 9.28
N ARG A 40 -22.06 -12.50 10.41
CA ARG A 40 -21.67 -11.48 11.38
C ARG A 40 -20.20 -11.05 11.27
N SER A 41 -19.53 -11.38 10.16
CA SER A 41 -18.20 -10.83 9.90
C SER A 41 -18.32 -9.31 9.76
N ALA A 42 -17.39 -8.58 10.37
CA ALA A 42 -17.32 -7.13 10.20
C ALA A 42 -17.18 -6.80 8.70
N THR A 43 -17.96 -5.82 8.24
CA THR A 43 -17.90 -5.28 6.88
C THR A 43 -16.79 -4.23 6.78
N GLY A 44 -16.33 -3.99 5.55
CA GLY A 44 -15.43 -2.88 5.24
C GLY A 44 -16.14 -1.53 5.23
N ALA A 45 -15.44 -0.48 4.81
CA ALA A 45 -16.01 0.87 4.68
C ALA A 45 -17.11 0.97 3.60
N ASP A 46 -17.22 -0.03 2.73
CA ASP A 46 -18.25 -0.18 1.69
C ASP A 46 -19.52 -0.89 2.19
N ASP A 47 -19.52 -1.31 3.47
CA ASP A 47 -20.57 -2.12 4.11
C ASP A 47 -20.88 -3.43 3.36
N PHE A 48 -19.91 -3.93 2.58
CA PHE A 48 -20.11 -5.12 1.75
C PHE A 48 -19.86 -6.39 2.57
N SER A 49 -20.88 -7.24 2.69
CA SER A 49 -20.83 -8.42 3.56
C SER A 49 -20.61 -9.72 2.78
N TYR A 50 -20.29 -10.80 3.50
CA TYR A 50 -20.26 -12.15 2.91
C TYR A 50 -21.62 -12.55 2.32
N ARG A 51 -22.74 -12.03 2.85
CA ARG A 51 -24.07 -12.29 2.28
C ARG A 51 -24.21 -11.72 0.88
N ASP A 52 -23.57 -10.58 0.61
CA ASP A 52 -23.60 -9.94 -0.69
C ASP A 52 -22.73 -10.69 -1.70
N ILE A 53 -21.57 -11.23 -1.27
CA ILE A 53 -20.77 -12.17 -2.08
C ILE A 53 -21.62 -13.38 -2.50
N LEU A 54 -22.37 -13.98 -1.58
CA LEU A 54 -23.18 -15.17 -1.86
C LEU A 54 -24.25 -14.90 -2.93
N ARG A 55 -24.75 -13.66 -3.03
CA ARG A 55 -25.79 -13.24 -3.99
C ARG A 55 -25.25 -12.98 -5.41
N ILE A 56 -23.98 -12.61 -5.56
CA ILE A 56 -23.40 -12.32 -6.88
C ILE A 56 -23.22 -13.63 -7.66
N PRO A 57 -23.65 -13.76 -8.92
CA PRO A 57 -23.40 -14.96 -9.74
C PRO A 57 -21.90 -15.32 -9.85
N ASN A 58 -21.59 -16.61 -9.93
CA ASN A 58 -20.19 -17.08 -9.89
C ASN A 58 -19.36 -16.54 -11.06
N ASP A 59 -19.92 -16.50 -12.28
CA ASP A 59 -19.28 -15.95 -13.48
C ASP A 59 -18.86 -14.48 -13.27
N LYS A 60 -19.68 -13.68 -12.59
CA LYS A 60 -19.37 -12.27 -12.29
C LYS A 60 -18.26 -12.13 -11.27
N LEU A 61 -18.21 -12.99 -10.26
CA LEU A 61 -17.11 -13.02 -9.30
C LEU A 61 -15.80 -13.50 -9.93
N VAL A 62 -15.86 -14.50 -10.84
CA VAL A 62 -14.70 -14.93 -11.63
C VAL A 62 -14.15 -13.77 -12.45
N LEU A 63 -15.01 -13.03 -13.16
CA LEU A 63 -14.58 -11.85 -13.90
C LEU A 63 -13.94 -10.81 -12.98
N LEU A 64 -14.57 -10.50 -11.85
CA LEU A 64 -14.08 -9.51 -10.89
C LEU A 64 -12.71 -9.89 -10.30
N TYR A 65 -12.57 -11.14 -9.81
CA TYR A 65 -11.34 -11.59 -9.13
C TYR A 65 -10.16 -11.78 -10.09
N ASN A 66 -10.41 -11.95 -11.38
CA ASN A 66 -9.34 -12.07 -12.37
C ASN A 66 -9.07 -10.76 -13.12
N GLN A 67 -9.84 -9.68 -12.88
CA GLN A 67 -9.77 -8.48 -13.71
C GLN A 67 -8.45 -7.72 -13.57
N TYR A 68 -7.92 -7.62 -12.34
CA TYR A 68 -6.72 -6.85 -12.05
C TYR A 68 -5.84 -7.54 -10.99
N PRO A 69 -5.22 -8.69 -11.31
CA PRO A 69 -4.39 -9.41 -10.35
C PRO A 69 -3.21 -8.57 -9.85
N GLU A 70 -2.66 -7.70 -10.71
CA GLU A 70 -1.58 -6.77 -10.38
C GLU A 70 -2.00 -5.64 -9.41
N SER A 71 -3.31 -5.42 -9.23
CA SER A 71 -3.85 -4.39 -8.34
C SER A 71 -4.05 -4.88 -6.90
N TYR A 72 -3.83 -6.17 -6.62
CA TYR A 72 -3.91 -6.70 -5.27
C TYR A 72 -2.78 -6.13 -4.40
N ARG A 73 -3.16 -5.43 -3.32
CA ARG A 73 -2.21 -4.97 -2.31
C ARG A 73 -2.27 -5.89 -1.10
N ILE A 74 -1.14 -6.50 -0.77
CA ILE A 74 -1.00 -7.27 0.46
C ILE A 74 -1.05 -6.30 1.64
N ILE A 75 -1.92 -6.58 2.61
CA ILE A 75 -2.01 -5.83 3.87
C ILE A 75 -1.42 -6.71 4.97
N GLY A 76 -0.30 -6.28 5.54
CA GLY A 76 0.26 -6.89 6.76
C GLY A 76 -0.56 -6.47 7.97
N LEU A 77 -1.13 -7.44 8.69
CA LEU A 77 -1.98 -7.19 9.85
C LEU A 77 -1.27 -7.63 11.12
N GLU A 78 -0.58 -6.68 11.75
CA GLU A 78 0.19 -6.95 12.96
C GLU A 78 -0.69 -7.13 14.20
N CYS A 79 -0.18 -7.86 15.19
CA CYS A 79 -0.82 -7.99 16.49
C CYS A 79 -0.89 -6.62 17.20
N THR A 80 -1.88 -6.43 18.07
CA THR A 80 -2.14 -5.14 18.72
C THR A 80 -0.97 -4.63 19.57
N LEU A 81 -0.26 -5.55 20.23
CA LEU A 81 0.94 -5.22 21.00
C LEU A 81 2.06 -4.68 20.11
N LEU A 82 2.33 -5.34 18.98
CA LEU A 82 3.34 -4.90 18.03
C LEU A 82 2.95 -3.56 17.39
N LYS A 83 1.68 -3.35 17.04
CA LYS A 83 1.17 -2.04 16.58
C LYS A 83 1.47 -0.95 17.61
N GLY A 84 1.19 -1.19 18.88
CA GLY A 84 1.52 -0.25 19.96
C GLY A 84 3.01 0.08 20.03
N LEU A 85 3.88 -0.93 19.95
CA LEU A 85 5.33 -0.73 19.93
C LEU A 85 5.77 0.07 18.70
N THR A 86 5.31 -0.29 17.51
CA THR A 86 5.68 0.40 16.26
C THR A 86 5.22 1.87 16.25
N LEU A 87 4.10 2.20 16.89
CA LEU A 87 3.68 3.60 17.08
C LEU A 87 4.62 4.39 17.99
N LEU A 88 5.19 3.76 19.03
CA LEU A 88 6.18 4.42 19.88
C LEU A 88 7.49 4.68 19.13
N VAL A 89 7.92 3.72 18.31
CA VAL A 89 9.10 3.85 17.43
C VAL A 89 8.87 4.93 16.39
N GLU A 90 7.73 4.91 15.70
CA GLU A 90 7.32 5.93 14.72
C GLU A 90 7.33 7.33 15.34
N ARG A 91 6.76 7.49 16.55
CA ARG A 91 6.74 8.78 17.24
C ARG A 91 8.15 9.32 17.49
N ARG A 92 9.11 8.47 17.89
CA ARG A 92 10.50 8.89 18.14
C ARG A 92 11.20 9.29 16.84
N LEU A 93 11.04 8.50 15.78
CA LEU A 93 11.58 8.83 14.45
C LEU A 93 10.98 10.13 13.91
N ARG A 94 9.69 10.36 14.11
CA ARG A 94 9.03 11.60 13.67
C ARG A 94 9.57 12.83 14.40
N LEU A 95 9.67 12.78 15.72
CA LEU A 95 10.20 13.90 16.52
C LEU A 95 11.62 14.26 16.08
N TRP A 96 12.50 13.26 15.95
CA TRP A 96 13.85 13.45 15.42
C TRP A 96 13.83 14.10 14.02
N ALA A 97 13.03 13.58 13.10
CA ALA A 97 12.97 14.08 11.73
C ALA A 97 12.43 15.53 11.63
N GLU A 98 11.55 15.94 12.56
CA GLU A 98 11.03 17.30 12.65
C GLU A 98 12.06 18.26 13.29
N GLU A 99 12.69 17.87 14.39
CA GLU A 99 13.68 18.68 15.11
C GLU A 99 14.94 18.92 14.27
N GLU A 100 15.41 17.91 13.56
CA GLU A 100 16.59 17.99 12.69
C GLU A 100 16.27 18.50 11.28
N GLY A 101 15.00 18.82 10.99
CA GLY A 101 14.58 19.34 9.69
C GLY A 101 14.80 18.39 8.51
N VAL A 102 14.79 17.07 8.75
CA VAL A 102 15.05 16.02 7.75
C VAL A 102 13.98 16.00 6.66
N VAL A 103 12.72 16.27 7.02
CA VAL A 103 11.58 16.23 6.09
C VAL A 103 11.28 17.62 5.54
N PRO A 104 11.39 17.84 4.21
CA PRO A 104 11.17 19.15 3.63
C PRO A 104 9.69 19.58 3.74
N PRO A 105 9.39 20.89 3.78
CA PRO A 105 8.02 21.40 3.81
C PRO A 105 7.14 20.98 2.62
N SER A 106 7.76 20.62 1.49
CA SER A 106 7.05 20.13 0.30
C SER A 106 6.52 18.69 0.47
N GLN A 107 6.99 17.94 1.46
CA GLN A 107 6.50 16.60 1.74
C GLN A 107 5.29 16.67 2.68
N ASN A 108 4.12 16.27 2.16
CA ASN A 108 2.84 16.38 2.87
C ASN A 108 2.29 15.03 3.36
N GLY A 109 2.65 13.92 2.70
CA GLY A 109 2.12 12.60 3.01
C GLY A 109 2.52 12.13 4.41
N PHE A 110 1.58 11.53 5.15
CA PHE A 110 1.80 10.92 6.47
C PHE A 110 2.38 11.85 7.54
N ARG A 111 2.11 13.16 7.45
CA ARG A 111 2.57 14.15 8.45
C ARG A 111 1.40 14.75 9.23
N PRO A 112 1.49 14.88 10.56
CA PRO A 112 0.50 15.58 11.36
C PRO A 112 0.30 17.02 10.85
N GLY A 113 -0.97 17.45 10.72
CA GLY A 113 -1.31 18.80 10.25
C GLY A 113 -1.24 19.00 8.73
N TYR A 114 -0.72 18.05 7.97
CA TYR A 114 -0.72 18.08 6.50
C TYR A 114 -1.80 17.15 5.94
N ASN A 115 -2.40 17.55 4.82
CA ASN A 115 -3.42 16.75 4.14
C ASN A 115 -3.33 16.92 2.61
N THR A 116 -4.12 16.13 1.89
CA THR A 116 -4.11 16.10 0.42
C THR A 116 -4.54 17.42 -0.23
N HIS A 117 -5.35 18.24 0.46
CA HIS A 117 -5.77 19.55 -0.05
C HIS A 117 -4.59 20.51 -0.20
N ASN A 118 -3.57 20.41 0.65
CA ASN A 118 -2.37 21.26 0.55
C ASN A 118 -1.70 21.09 -0.82
N ASN A 119 -1.50 19.86 -1.28
CA ASN A 119 -0.89 19.58 -2.59
C ASN A 119 -1.78 20.04 -3.75
N ALA A 120 -3.10 19.81 -3.67
CA ALA A 120 -4.04 20.24 -4.69
C ALA A 120 -4.07 21.78 -4.81
N PHE A 121 -4.03 22.48 -3.68
CA PHE A 121 -3.94 23.94 -3.62
C PHE A 121 -2.63 24.45 -4.22
N ILE A 122 -1.47 23.91 -3.80
CA ILE A 122 -0.15 24.28 -4.35
C ILE A 122 -0.13 24.07 -5.87
N PHE A 123 -0.68 22.95 -6.34
CA PHE A 123 -0.75 22.66 -7.78
C PHE A 123 -1.63 23.67 -8.52
N ARG A 124 -2.79 24.02 -7.95
CA ARG A 124 -3.69 25.02 -8.53
C ARG A 124 -3.03 26.40 -8.61
N GLU A 125 -2.38 26.84 -7.55
CA GLU A 125 -1.65 28.11 -7.50
C GLU A 125 -0.54 28.16 -8.56
N ALA A 126 0.21 27.07 -8.75
CA ALA A 126 1.22 26.98 -9.80
C ALA A 126 0.61 27.13 -11.21
N VAL A 127 -0.52 26.48 -11.47
CA VAL A 127 -1.25 26.60 -12.75
C VAL A 127 -1.72 28.05 -12.97
N GLU A 128 -2.33 28.67 -11.96
CA GLU A 128 -2.84 30.03 -12.05
C GLU A 128 -1.72 31.06 -12.25
N ARG A 129 -0.61 30.92 -11.54
CA ARG A 129 0.57 31.77 -11.69
C ARG A 129 1.14 31.68 -13.11
N CYS A 130 1.37 30.48 -13.63
CA CYS A 130 1.89 30.31 -15.00
C CYS A 130 0.94 30.91 -16.04
N ARG A 131 -0.38 30.72 -15.88
CA ARG A 131 -1.39 31.33 -16.76
C ARG A 131 -1.33 32.86 -16.72
N ALA A 132 -1.23 33.46 -15.54
CA ALA A 132 -1.13 34.92 -15.38
C ALA A 132 0.13 35.49 -16.05
N ASP A 133 1.24 34.75 -15.98
CA ASP A 133 2.52 35.12 -16.60
C ASP A 133 2.57 34.83 -18.12
N GLY A 134 1.52 34.26 -18.71
CA GLY A 134 1.51 33.82 -20.12
C GLY A 134 2.47 32.66 -20.41
N LYS A 135 2.82 31.86 -19.39
CA LYS A 135 3.77 30.73 -19.48
C LYS A 135 3.03 29.39 -19.43
N THR A 136 3.61 28.38 -20.06
CA THR A 136 3.15 26.99 -19.95
C THR A 136 3.75 26.32 -18.72
N LEU A 137 2.92 25.72 -17.87
CA LEU A 137 3.36 24.84 -16.79
C LEU A 137 3.52 23.41 -17.33
N TYR A 138 4.71 22.83 -17.18
CA TYR A 138 4.97 21.43 -17.45
C TYR A 138 5.01 20.66 -16.13
N VAL A 139 4.37 19.48 -16.08
CA VAL A 139 4.16 18.70 -14.85
C VAL A 139 4.53 17.26 -15.11
N ALA A 140 5.36 16.69 -14.24
CA ALA A 140 5.63 15.25 -14.21
C ALA A 140 4.89 14.64 -13.01
N ILE A 141 4.02 13.66 -13.28
CA ILE A 141 3.35 12.87 -12.24
C ILE A 141 4.08 11.53 -12.19
N VAL A 142 4.82 11.31 -11.10
CA VAL A 142 5.63 10.11 -10.90
C VAL A 142 5.01 9.30 -9.76
N ASP A 143 4.72 8.03 -10.02
CA ASP A 143 4.23 7.08 -9.03
C ASP A 143 5.18 5.88 -8.93
N LEU A 144 5.42 5.41 -7.71
CA LEU A 144 6.32 4.29 -7.44
C LEU A 144 5.53 2.99 -7.35
N THR A 145 5.83 2.04 -8.23
CA THR A 145 5.24 0.69 -8.17
C THR A 145 5.70 -0.04 -6.91
N ASN A 146 4.75 -0.53 -6.10
CA ASN A 146 5.00 -1.39 -4.93
C ASN A 146 6.03 -0.82 -3.93
N ALA A 147 5.95 0.48 -3.61
CA ALA A 147 6.95 1.20 -2.82
C ALA A 147 7.39 0.49 -1.51
N PHE A 148 6.47 -0.11 -0.74
CA PHE A 148 6.85 -0.81 0.50
C PHE A 148 7.59 -2.13 0.22
N PRO A 149 7.03 -3.11 -0.54
CA PRO A 149 7.77 -4.32 -0.90
C PRO A 149 9.07 -4.08 -1.67
N SER A 150 9.13 -3.04 -2.51
CA SER A 150 10.26 -2.79 -3.41
C SER A 150 11.40 -2.00 -2.78
N THR A 151 11.26 -1.53 -1.53
CA THR A 151 12.29 -0.73 -0.87
C THR A 151 13.50 -1.59 -0.50
N HIS A 152 14.68 -1.22 -1.00
CA HIS A 152 15.93 -1.87 -0.64
C HIS A 152 16.36 -1.48 0.78
N GLN A 153 16.04 -2.36 1.75
CA GLN A 153 16.23 -2.13 3.19
C GLN A 153 17.66 -1.71 3.57
N PRO A 154 18.74 -2.35 3.08
CA PRO A 154 20.10 -1.92 3.44
C PRO A 154 20.41 -0.47 3.04
N THR A 155 19.93 -0.02 1.88
CA THR A 155 20.13 1.36 1.43
C THR A 155 19.29 2.34 2.23
N LEU A 156 18.07 1.98 2.61
CA LEU A 156 17.22 2.79 3.48
C LEU A 156 17.91 3.04 4.82
N TRP A 157 18.39 1.99 5.48
CA TRP A 157 19.08 2.10 6.76
C TRP A 157 20.39 2.88 6.65
N THR A 158 21.16 2.66 5.58
CA THR A 158 22.37 3.45 5.32
C THR A 158 22.03 4.94 5.19
N LYS A 159 20.97 5.29 4.47
CA LYS A 159 20.52 6.68 4.33
C LYS A 159 20.11 7.29 5.66
N LEU A 160 19.28 6.58 6.43
CA LEU A 160 18.83 7.05 7.75
C LEU A 160 20.02 7.27 8.69
N TYR A 161 20.97 6.33 8.72
CA TYR A 161 22.21 6.47 9.47
C TYR A 161 23.01 7.70 9.06
N THR A 162 23.21 7.93 7.75
CA THR A 162 23.93 9.13 7.25
C THR A 162 23.19 10.43 7.55
N MET A 163 21.88 10.40 7.74
CA MET A 163 21.07 11.54 8.16
C MET A 163 21.11 11.79 9.67
N GLY A 164 21.70 10.88 10.46
CA GLY A 164 21.87 11.01 11.91
C GLY A 164 20.98 10.08 12.74
N ALA A 165 20.13 9.25 12.13
CA ALA A 165 19.35 8.25 12.88
C ALA A 165 20.26 7.11 13.35
N SER A 166 20.58 7.10 14.65
CA SER A 166 21.45 6.08 15.27
C SER A 166 21.02 5.78 16.70
N GLY A 167 21.41 4.60 17.20
CA GLY A 167 21.17 4.17 18.56
C GLY A 167 20.19 3.00 18.69
N PRO A 168 19.93 2.50 19.91
CA PRO A 168 19.39 1.15 20.15
C PRO A 168 18.02 0.82 19.56
N ILE A 169 17.29 1.83 19.06
CA ILE A 169 15.99 1.66 18.40
C ILE A 169 16.14 1.26 16.93
N VAL A 170 17.26 1.66 16.31
CA VAL A 170 17.54 1.49 14.88
C VAL A 170 18.82 0.70 14.61
N ASP A 171 19.53 0.27 15.66
CA ASP A 171 20.69 -0.65 15.61
C ASP A 171 20.28 -2.07 15.21
#